data_AF-A0A656GI58-F1
#
_entry.id   AF-A0A656GI58-F1
#
_cell.length_a   1.000
_cell.length_b   1.000
_cell.length_c   1.000
_cell.angle_alpha   90.00
_cell.angle_beta   90.00
_cell.angle_gamma   90.00
#
_symmetry.space_group_name_H-M   'P 1'
#
loop_
_entity.id
_entity.type
_entity.pdbx_description
1 polymer ?
#
loop_
_entity_poly.entity_id
_entity_poly.type
_entity_poly.pdbx_seq_one_letter_code
_entity_poly.pdbx_strand_id
1 'polypeptide(L)'
;MIRKLVAISLLSLASSQLLAAECSATVDSTDQMMYNTKAIEIDKSCKEFTVNLTHSGSLPKNVMGHNWVLSKKSDTQAIVTDGMA
;
A
#
# COMPACT_ATOMS: atom_id res chain seq x y z
N MET A 1 5.85 30.36 -34.99
CA MET A 1 5.45 30.33 -33.56
C MET A 1 4.42 29.24 -33.27
N ILE A 2 3.46 29.00 -34.17
CA ILE A 2 2.44 27.93 -34.06
C ILE A 2 3.04 26.51 -33.88
N ARG A 3 4.10 26.15 -34.62
CA ARG A 3 4.79 24.85 -34.45
C ARG A 3 5.37 24.60 -33.05
N LYS A 4 5.81 25.65 -32.35
CA LYS A 4 6.33 25.54 -30.97
C LYS A 4 5.19 25.37 -29.95
N LEU A 5 4.05 26.02 -30.19
CA LEU A 5 2.86 25.88 -29.35
C LEU A 5 2.23 24.48 -29.47
N VAL A 6 2.20 23.89 -30.67
CA VAL A 6 1.72 22.52 -30.88
C VAL A 6 2.61 21.49 -30.15
N ALA A 7 3.93 21.66 -30.20
CA ALA A 7 4.87 20.76 -29.52
C ALA A 7 4.76 20.80 -27.99
N ILE A 8 4.52 21.97 -27.40
CA ILE A 8 4.33 22.12 -25.95
C ILE A 8 3.00 21.50 -25.49
N SER A 9 1.94 21.63 -26.30
CA SER A 9 0.63 21.04 -26.01
C SER A 9 0.64 19.51 -26.08
N LEU A 10 1.45 18.93 -26.96
CA LEU A 10 1.63 17.47 -27.05
C LEU A 10 2.41 16.89 -25.86
N LEU A 11 3.38 17.63 -25.31
CA LEU A 11 4.15 17.18 -24.16
C LEU A 11 3.33 17.17 -22.85
N SER A 12 2.42 18.12 -22.67
CA SER A 12 1.60 18.20 -21.45
C SER A 12 0.52 17.11 -21.37
N LEU A 13 0.01 16.61 -22.50
CA LEU A 13 -0.94 15.49 -22.51
C LEU A 13 -0.28 14.16 -22.14
N ALA A 14 1.01 13.97 -22.48
CA ALA A 14 1.73 12.73 -22.19
C ALA A 14 2.09 12.55 -20.71
N SER A 15 2.16 13.63 -19.92
CA SER A 15 2.49 13.56 -18.49
C SER A 15 1.32 13.12 -17.61
N SER A 16 0.09 13.09 -18.14
CA SER A 16 -1.12 12.73 -17.38
C SER A 16 -1.20 11.24 -17.01
N GLN A 17 -0.44 10.37 -17.68
CA GLN A 17 -0.44 8.93 -17.42
C GLN A 17 0.46 8.50 -16.26
N LEU A 18 1.34 9.39 -15.76
CA LEU A 18 2.23 9.10 -14.63
C LEU A 18 1.61 9.41 -13.25
N LEU A 19 0.42 10.01 -13.22
CA LEU A 19 -0.28 10.40 -11.98
C LEU A 19 -1.46 9.49 -11.66
N ALA A 20 -1.52 8.29 -12.23
CA ALA A 20 -2.47 7.30 -11.75
C ALA A 20 -2.16 7.01 -10.28
N ALA A 21 -3.13 7.23 -9.40
CA ALA A 21 -3.00 6.84 -8.01
C ALA A 21 -2.74 5.33 -7.96
N GLU A 22 -1.62 4.94 -7.36
CA GLU A 22 -1.32 3.54 -7.09
C GLU A 22 -2.34 3.04 -6.06
N CYS A 23 -3.39 2.37 -6.51
CA CYS A 23 -4.40 1.76 -5.65
C CYS A 23 -3.92 0.42 -5.07
N SER A 24 -2.63 0.35 -4.76
CA SER A 24 -2.03 -0.78 -4.08
C SER A 24 -0.86 -0.35 -3.20
N ALA A 25 -0.58 -1.13 -2.16
CA ALA A 25 0.62 -1.00 -1.35
C ALA A 25 1.23 -2.38 -1.09
N THR A 26 2.55 -2.46 -1.14
CA THR A 26 3.29 -3.64 -0.67
C THR A 26 3.80 -3.39 0.73
N VAL A 27 3.40 -4.25 1.67
CA VAL A 27 3.85 -4.25 3.05
C VAL A 27 4.74 -5.46 3.25
N ASP A 28 5.98 -5.26 3.65
CA ASP A 28 6.89 -6.35 3.99
C ASP A 28 6.99 -6.54 5.49
N SER A 29 7.04 -7.79 5.92
CA SER A 29 7.16 -8.21 7.32
C SER A 29 8.44 -9.02 7.56
N THR A 30 9.04 -8.89 8.73
CA THR A 30 10.37 -9.50 9.03
C THR A 30 10.35 -10.43 10.24
N ASP A 31 11.44 -11.21 10.39
CA ASP A 31 11.65 -12.07 11.57
C ASP A 31 11.78 -11.29 12.91
N GLN A 32 11.85 -9.96 12.86
CA GLN A 32 11.96 -9.08 14.03
C GLN A 32 10.61 -8.46 14.45
N MET A 33 9.49 -9.00 13.97
CA MET A 33 8.13 -8.48 14.23
C MET A 33 7.92 -7.04 13.79
N MET A 34 8.42 -6.68 12.62
CA MET A 34 8.33 -5.34 12.06
C MET A 34 7.67 -5.36 10.69
N TYR A 35 6.85 -4.34 10.41
CA TYR A 35 6.53 -3.96 9.03
C TYR A 35 7.52 -2.89 8.52
N ASN A 36 7.79 -2.91 7.22
CA ASN A 36 8.63 -1.90 6.56
C ASN A 36 8.01 -0.48 6.51
N THR A 37 6.68 -0.38 6.67
CA THR A 37 5.94 0.89 6.70
C THR A 37 5.11 1.03 7.97
N LYS A 38 4.86 2.27 8.38
CA LYS A 38 4.02 2.64 9.53
C LYS A 38 2.69 3.28 9.13
N ALA A 39 2.51 3.60 7.84
CA ALA A 39 1.32 4.25 7.32
C ALA A 39 1.05 3.80 5.88
N ILE A 40 -0.24 3.70 5.53
CA ILE A 40 -0.73 3.53 4.17
C ILE A 40 -1.72 4.66 3.93
N GLU A 41 -1.42 5.53 2.98
CA GLU A 41 -2.30 6.60 2.55
C GLU A 41 -3.00 6.17 1.27
N ILE A 42 -4.33 6.17 1.29
CA ILE A 42 -5.15 5.70 0.17
C ILE A 42 -5.80 6.92 -0.49
N ASP A 43 -5.56 7.09 -1.78
CA ASP A 43 -6.20 8.15 -2.55
C ASP A 43 -7.72 7.91 -2.64
N LYS A 44 -8.51 8.97 -2.48
CA LYS A 44 -9.98 8.88 -2.46
C LYS A 44 -10.58 8.47 -3.81
N SER A 45 -9.82 8.57 -4.90
CA SER A 45 -10.23 8.11 -6.23
C SER A 45 -10.18 6.58 -6.38
N CYS A 46 -9.47 5.87 -5.49
CA CYS A 46 -9.42 4.42 -5.48
C CYS A 46 -10.76 3.82 -5.06
N LYS A 47 -11.40 3.11 -5.99
CA LYS A 47 -12.64 2.35 -5.72
C LYS A 47 -12.37 1.04 -4.98
N GLU A 48 -11.23 0.45 -5.29
CA GLU A 48 -10.68 -0.75 -4.67
C GLU A 48 -9.21 -0.48 -4.37
N PHE A 49 -8.70 -1.04 -3.28
CA PHE A 49 -7.31 -0.89 -2.88
C PHE A 49 -6.75 -2.24 -2.46
N THR A 50 -5.58 -2.59 -2.98
CA THR A 50 -4.94 -3.89 -2.75
C THR A 50 -3.75 -3.76 -1.81
N VAL A 51 -3.73 -4.55 -0.74
CA VAL A 51 -2.54 -4.70 0.11
C VAL A 51 -1.85 -6.02 -0.20
N ASN A 52 -0.62 -5.94 -0.68
CA ASN A 52 0.24 -7.09 -0.92
C ASN A 52 1.15 -7.29 0.29
N LEU A 53 0.92 -8.34 1.08
CA LEU A 53 1.78 -8.68 2.21
C LEU A 53 2.90 -9.64 1.78
N THR A 54 4.15 -9.30 2.08
CA THR A 54 5.31 -10.18 1.90
C THR A 54 5.99 -10.47 3.24
N HIS A 55 6.82 -11.52 3.26
CA HIS A 55 7.64 -11.90 4.41
C HIS A 55 9.08 -12.11 3.95
N SER A 56 9.97 -11.19 4.32
CA SER A 56 11.40 -11.24 3.94
C SER A 56 12.28 -12.01 4.95
N GLY A 57 11.68 -12.45 6.07
CA GLY A 57 12.33 -13.34 7.03
C GLY A 57 12.42 -14.79 6.56
N SER A 58 13.11 -15.61 7.35
CA SER A 58 13.44 -17.01 7.09
C SER A 58 12.67 -18.00 7.97
N LEU A 59 12.00 -17.51 9.02
CA LEU A 59 11.26 -18.37 9.94
C LEU A 59 9.93 -18.84 9.35
N PRO A 60 9.48 -20.06 9.68
CA PRO A 60 8.22 -20.58 9.16
C PRO A 60 7.02 -19.92 9.85
N LYS A 61 5.87 -19.91 9.16
CA LYS A 61 4.64 -19.23 9.60
C LYS A 61 4.12 -19.64 10.99
N ASN A 62 4.39 -20.87 11.43
CA ASN A 62 3.97 -21.36 12.74
C ASN A 62 4.83 -20.83 13.88
N VAL A 63 5.96 -20.17 13.57
CA VAL A 63 6.87 -19.55 14.52
C VAL A 63 6.81 -18.03 14.42
N MET A 64 6.81 -17.48 13.19
CA MET A 64 6.83 -16.04 12.93
C MET A 64 5.93 -15.66 11.76
N GLY A 65 4.67 -16.10 11.80
CA GLY A 65 3.68 -15.73 10.79
C GLY A 65 3.15 -14.33 11.01
N HIS A 66 3.12 -13.52 9.95
CA HIS A 66 2.48 -12.21 9.94
C HIS A 66 1.23 -12.25 9.06
N ASN A 67 0.18 -11.55 9.47
CA ASN A 67 -0.99 -11.26 8.65
C ASN A 67 -1.07 -9.74 8.42
N TRP A 68 -2.15 -9.24 7.80
CA TRP A 68 -2.46 -7.81 7.75
C TRP A 68 -3.96 -7.65 7.94
N VAL A 69 -4.39 -6.85 8.91
CA VAL A 69 -5.80 -6.69 9.28
C VAL A 69 -6.10 -5.20 9.42
N LEU A 70 -7.16 -4.74 8.74
CA LEU A 70 -7.64 -3.37 8.82
C LEU A 70 -8.83 -3.29 9.80
N SER A 71 -8.80 -2.30 10.68
CA SER A 71 -9.89 -2.01 11.61
C SER A 71 -10.01 -0.51 11.86
N LYS A 72 -11.09 -0.09 12.53
CA LYS A 72 -11.09 1.22 13.18
C LYS A 72 -10.12 1.18 14.35
N LYS A 73 -9.51 2.33 14.66
CA LYS A 73 -8.58 2.46 15.79
C LYS A 73 -9.19 2.05 17.14
N SER A 74 -10.49 2.27 17.34
CA SER A 74 -11.21 1.87 18.56
C SER A 74 -11.29 0.36 18.75
N ASP A 75 -11.25 -0.40 17.65
CA ASP A 75 -11.57 -1.83 17.63
C ASP A 75 -10.30 -2.70 17.67
N THR A 76 -9.13 -2.07 17.50
CA THR A 76 -7.83 -2.77 17.35
C THR A 76 -7.53 -3.71 18.51
N GLN A 77 -7.69 -3.28 19.75
CA GLN A 77 -7.35 -4.11 20.92
C GLN A 77 -8.27 -5.33 21.02
N ALA A 78 -9.57 -5.17 20.76
CA ALA A 78 -10.53 -6.26 20.82
C ALA A 78 -10.22 -7.32 19.75
N ILE A 79 -9.99 -6.88 18.50
CA ILE A 79 -9.64 -7.77 17.39
C ILE A 79 -8.33 -8.54 17.66
N VAL A 80 -7.31 -7.88 18.21
CA VAL A 80 -6.04 -8.54 18.57
C VAL A 80 -6.28 -9.59 19.66
N THR A 81 -7.05 -9.26 20.70
CA THR A 81 -7.37 -10.20 21.78
C THR A 81 -8.12 -11.42 21.25
N ASP A 82 -9.14 -11.23 20.41
CA ASP A 82 -9.92 -12.32 19.83
C ASP A 82 -9.07 -13.19 18.88
N GLY A 83 -8.13 -12.59 18.14
CA GLY A 83 -7.24 -13.32 17.24
C GLY A 83 -6.13 -14.14 17.93
N MET A 84 -5.92 -13.92 19.23
CA MET A 84 -4.99 -14.72 20.05
C MET A 84 -5.66 -15.92 20.73
N ALA A 85 -6.99 -15.97 20.75
CA ALA A 85 -7.78 -16.98 21.46
C ALA A 85 -7.92 -18.30 20.69
#